data_AF-A0A927SQS7-F1
#
_entry.id   AF-A0A927SQS7-F1
#
_cell.length_a   1.000
_cell.length_b   1.000
_cell.length_c   1.000
_cell.angle_alpha   90.00
_cell.angle_beta   90.00
_cell.angle_gamma   90.00
#
_symmetry.space_group_name_H-M   'P 1'
#
loop_
_entity.id
_entity.type
_entity.pdbx_description
1 polymer ?
#
loop_
_entity_poly.entity_id
_entity_poly.type
_entity_poly.pdbx_seq_one_letter_code
_entity_poly.pdbx_strand_id
1 'polypeptide(L)'
;MAKIVRYNGGTQSYYGCTEPNALVVGKEYEVIAAKDRGWQTDYTLKGVSGSFNSVWFDEVASASSTFMAIAHCIPTVGKRCECAKLEFVNGKLTLVSWSTSPVKEIQDMGNNIYRVTTRNSVYIVQVG
;
A
#
# COMPACT_ATOMS: atom_id res chain seq x y z
N MET A 1 11.57 2.92 6.42
CA MET A 1 10.46 3.62 5.74
C MET A 1 9.27 3.63 6.67
N ALA A 2 8.52 4.71 6.75
CA ALA A 2 7.43 4.82 7.72
C ALA A 2 6.15 4.15 7.20
N LYS A 3 5.51 3.33 8.04
CA LYS A 3 4.23 2.69 7.72
C LYS A 3 3.13 3.75 7.82
N ILE A 4 2.36 3.93 6.74
CA ILE A 4 1.20 4.84 6.72
C ILE A 4 -0.07 4.00 6.81
N VAL A 5 -1.00 4.44 7.63
CA VAL A 5 -2.29 3.78 7.84
C VAL A 5 -3.42 4.81 7.84
N ARG A 6 -4.61 4.43 7.41
CA ARG A 6 -5.77 5.32 7.34
C ARG A 6 -6.80 4.92 8.37
N TYR A 7 -7.23 5.85 9.22
CA TYR A 7 -8.22 5.53 10.26
C TYR A 7 -9.59 5.24 9.62
N ASN A 8 -10.16 4.08 9.92
CA ASN A 8 -11.41 3.60 9.30
C ASN A 8 -12.66 3.80 10.17
N GLY A 9 -12.52 4.41 11.35
CA GLY A 9 -13.62 4.61 12.30
C GLY A 9 -13.80 3.47 13.31
N GLY A 10 -12.92 2.46 13.29
CA GLY A 10 -12.92 1.37 14.26
C GLY A 10 -12.67 1.84 15.69
N THR A 11 -13.31 1.15 16.65
CA THR A 11 -13.16 1.38 18.10
C THR A 11 -13.02 0.07 18.89
N GLN A 12 -13.04 -1.08 18.22
CA GLN A 12 -12.99 -2.39 18.87
C GLN A 12 -11.63 -2.65 19.55
N SER A 13 -11.66 -3.03 20.82
CA SER A 13 -10.44 -3.32 21.58
C SER A 13 -10.63 -4.49 22.53
N TYR A 14 -9.65 -5.39 22.57
CA TYR A 14 -9.56 -6.50 23.53
C TYR A 14 -8.70 -6.13 24.75
N TYR A 15 -7.91 -5.07 24.66
CA TYR A 15 -7.08 -4.53 25.75
C TYR A 15 -7.01 -3.00 25.65
N GLY A 16 -7.22 -2.32 26.79
CA GLY A 16 -7.37 -0.85 26.89
C GLY A 16 -6.55 -0.06 25.87
N CYS A 17 -7.27 0.55 24.91
CA CYS A 17 -6.73 1.49 23.94
C CYS A 17 -7.14 2.91 24.32
N THR A 18 -6.42 3.90 23.79
CA THR A 18 -6.83 5.31 23.93
C THR A 18 -8.07 5.57 23.09
N GLU A 19 -9.03 6.33 23.65
CA GLU A 19 -10.21 6.76 22.92
C GLU A 19 -9.81 7.48 21.62
N PRO A 20 -10.46 7.18 20.48
CA PRO A 20 -10.07 7.68 19.17
C PRO A 20 -10.48 9.14 18.93
N ASN A 21 -10.74 9.94 19.97
CA ASN A 21 -11.22 11.33 19.86
C ASN A 21 -10.27 12.25 19.09
N ALA A 22 -8.98 11.89 19.03
CA ALA A 22 -7.96 12.60 18.26
C ALA A 22 -7.81 12.07 16.81
N LEU A 23 -8.53 11.01 16.45
CA LEU A 23 -8.51 10.39 15.13
C LEU A 23 -9.67 10.91 14.27
N VAL A 24 -9.39 11.13 12.98
CA VAL A 24 -10.36 11.62 11.99
C VAL A 24 -10.54 10.53 10.95
N VAL A 25 -11.78 10.08 10.73
CA VAL A 25 -12.09 9.01 9.76
C VAL A 25 -11.60 9.42 8.37
N GLY A 26 -10.89 8.52 7.70
CA GLY A 26 -10.29 8.74 6.39
C GLY A 26 -8.94 9.47 6.40
N LYS A 27 -8.49 10.00 7.54
CA LYS A 27 -7.17 10.63 7.66
C LYS A 27 -6.06 9.59 7.76
N GLU A 28 -4.93 9.89 7.12
CA GLU A 28 -3.72 9.07 7.15
C GLU A 28 -2.80 9.47 8.30
N TYR A 29 -2.18 8.46 8.91
CA TYR A 29 -1.30 8.59 10.06
C TYR A 29 -0.04 7.77 9.84
N GLU A 30 1.09 8.32 10.28
CA GLU A 30 2.38 7.64 10.29
C GLU A 30 2.51 6.80 11.56
N VAL A 31 2.69 5.49 11.42
CA VAL A 31 2.95 4.57 12.54
C VAL A 31 4.42 4.66 12.91
N ILE A 32 4.70 5.05 14.16
CA ILE A 32 6.07 5.18 14.69
C ILE A 32 6.46 3.99 15.59
N ALA A 33 5.49 3.25 16.11
CA ALA A 33 5.73 2.01 16.84
C ALA A 33 4.52 1.07 16.71
N ALA A 34 4.79 -0.23 16.75
CA ALA A 34 3.77 -1.28 16.82
C ALA A 34 4.14 -2.24 17.96
N LYS A 35 3.21 -2.47 18.88
CA LYS A 35 3.36 -3.41 19.99
C LYS A 35 2.45 -4.60 19.77
N ASP A 36 3.03 -5.73 19.40
CA ASP A 36 2.33 -7.00 19.27
C ASP A 36 2.15 -7.65 20.65
N ARG A 37 0.91 -8.05 20.97
CA ARG A 37 0.53 -8.76 22.20
C ARG A 37 0.04 -10.18 21.93
N GLY A 38 0.15 -10.67 20.69
CA GLY A 38 -0.34 -11.98 20.25
C GLY A 38 -1.81 -11.95 19.79
N TRP A 39 -2.72 -11.35 20.58
CA TRP A 39 -4.15 -11.23 20.21
C TRP A 39 -4.58 -9.82 19.79
N GLN A 40 -3.69 -8.83 19.95
CA GLN A 40 -3.91 -7.44 19.56
C GLN A 40 -2.58 -6.80 19.24
N THR A 41 -2.53 -6.00 18.18
CA THR A 41 -1.39 -5.13 17.88
C THR A 41 -1.79 -3.68 18.09
N ASP A 42 -1.05 -2.97 18.93
CA ASP A 42 -1.29 -1.56 19.22
C ASP A 42 -0.32 -0.67 18.42
N TYR A 43 -0.84 0.35 17.74
CA TYR A 43 -0.08 1.37 17.02
C TYR A 43 0.08 2.64 17.85
N THR A 44 1.29 3.18 17.83
CA THR A 44 1.59 4.56 18.21
C THR A 44 1.75 5.38 16.94
N LEU A 45 1.04 6.52 16.87
CA LEU A 45 1.01 7.37 15.70
C LEU A 45 1.82 8.64 15.93
N LYS A 46 2.48 9.13 14.88
CA LYS A 46 3.23 10.38 14.93
C LYS A 46 2.33 11.56 15.24
N GLY A 47 2.65 12.31 16.29
CA GLY A 47 1.92 13.52 16.67
C GLY A 47 0.51 13.26 17.24
N VAL A 48 0.14 12.02 17.53
CA VAL A 48 -1.10 11.68 18.24
C VAL A 48 -0.75 10.93 19.51
N SER A 49 -1.13 11.51 20.65
CA SER A 49 -0.92 10.85 21.94
C SER A 49 -1.89 9.69 22.10
N GLY A 50 -1.37 8.51 22.39
CA GLY A 50 -2.16 7.34 22.67
C GLY A 50 -1.65 6.07 22.00
N SER A 51 -2.39 5.01 22.24
CA SER A 51 -2.15 3.66 21.72
C SER A 51 -3.44 3.14 21.13
N PHE A 52 -3.42 2.80 19.85
CA PHE A 52 -4.63 2.53 19.07
C PHE A 52 -4.56 1.13 18.47
N ASN A 53 -5.67 0.39 18.49
CA ASN A 53 -5.65 -0.95 17.92
C ASN A 53 -5.44 -0.88 16.41
N SER A 54 -4.53 -1.69 15.87
CA SER A 54 -4.21 -1.77 14.45
C SER A 54 -5.41 -2.03 13.54
N VAL A 55 -6.42 -2.77 14.01
CA VAL A 55 -7.65 -3.07 13.24
C VAL A 55 -8.52 -1.83 12.97
N TRP A 56 -8.24 -0.71 13.65
CA TRP A 56 -8.90 0.57 13.41
C TRP A 56 -8.37 1.29 12.17
N PHE A 57 -7.42 0.70 11.46
CA PHE A 57 -6.80 1.33 10.33
C PHE A 57 -6.70 0.40 9.13
N ASP A 58 -6.93 0.98 7.96
CA ASP A 58 -6.63 0.35 6.67
C ASP A 58 -5.17 0.63 6.32
N GLU A 59 -4.46 -0.36 5.78
CA GLU A 59 -3.08 -0.15 5.32
C GLU A 59 -3.05 0.77 4.11
N VAL A 60 -2.23 1.82 4.19
CA VAL A 60 -1.94 2.69 3.04
C VAL A 60 -0.61 2.23 2.46
N ALA A 61 -0.63 1.78 1.21
CA ALA A 61 0.58 1.40 0.51
C ALA A 61 1.59 2.56 0.55
N SER A 62 2.71 2.37 1.27
CA SER A 62 3.76 3.38 1.41
C SER A 62 4.29 3.83 0.04
N ALA A 63 4.78 5.07 -0.05
CA ALA A 63 5.12 5.88 -1.24
C ALA A 63 6.09 5.32 -2.32
N SER A 64 6.27 4.01 -2.39
CA SER A 64 6.52 3.27 -3.63
C SER A 64 5.62 2.04 -3.61
N SER A 65 4.35 2.22 -3.94
CA SER A 65 3.42 1.11 -4.03
C SER A 65 3.93 0.17 -5.13
N THR A 66 4.40 -1.01 -4.72
CA THR A 66 4.77 -2.07 -5.65
C THR A 66 3.49 -2.77 -6.07
N PHE A 67 3.23 -2.78 -7.37
CA PHE A 67 2.07 -3.45 -7.94
C PHE A 67 2.50 -4.66 -8.75
N MET A 68 1.67 -5.71 -8.78
CA MET A 68 1.79 -6.76 -9.79
C MET A 68 0.92 -6.39 -10.99
N ALA A 69 1.44 -6.57 -12.20
CA ALA A 69 0.72 -6.24 -13.43
C ALA A 69 1.05 -7.19 -14.58
N ILE A 70 0.18 -7.19 -15.59
CA ILE A 70 0.34 -7.95 -16.83
C ILE A 70 0.28 -6.95 -17.99
N ALA A 71 1.20 -7.08 -18.95
CA ALA A 71 1.25 -6.25 -20.15
C ALA A 71 1.46 -7.10 -21.41
N HIS A 72 1.01 -6.62 -22.56
CA HIS A 72 1.20 -7.31 -23.85
C HIS A 72 2.51 -6.94 -24.55
N CYS A 73 3.22 -5.93 -24.05
CA CYS A 73 4.45 -5.44 -24.67
C CYS A 73 5.50 -5.20 -23.59
N ILE A 74 6.77 -5.39 -23.96
CA ILE A 74 7.90 -5.10 -23.09
C ILE A 74 7.88 -3.58 -22.77
N PRO A 75 7.89 -3.19 -21.48
CA PRO A 75 7.95 -1.78 -21.08
C PRO A 75 9.17 -1.07 -21.70
N THR A 76 9.09 0.25 -21.90
CA THR A 76 10.19 1.03 -22.47
C THR A 76 10.47 2.27 -21.62
N VAL A 77 11.74 2.51 -21.27
CA VAL A 77 12.16 3.71 -20.53
C VAL A 77 11.74 4.98 -21.28
N GLY A 78 11.23 5.97 -20.55
CA GLY A 78 10.71 7.23 -21.09
C GLY A 78 9.28 7.17 -21.63
N LYS A 79 8.71 5.97 -21.83
CA LYS A 79 7.31 5.79 -22.27
C LYS A 79 6.43 5.36 -21.10
N ARG A 80 5.11 5.55 -21.26
CA ARG A 80 4.12 4.94 -20.35
C ARG A 80 3.96 3.46 -20.69
N CYS A 81 3.68 2.65 -19.69
CA CYS A 81 3.32 1.25 -19.86
C CYS A 81 1.80 1.11 -19.75
N GLU A 82 1.17 0.55 -20.78
CA GLU A 82 -0.24 0.14 -20.74
C GLU A 82 -0.30 -1.31 -20.25
N CYS A 83 -0.98 -1.53 -19.12
CA CYS A 83 -1.01 -2.82 -18.44
C CYS A 83 -2.33 -3.02 -17.68
N ALA A 84 -2.57 -4.23 -17.19
CA ALA A 84 -3.59 -4.48 -16.17
C ALA A 84 -2.90 -4.79 -14.85
N LYS A 85 -3.16 -4.00 -13.81
CA LYS A 85 -2.61 -4.23 -12.47
C LYS A 85 -3.58 -5.02 -11.60
N LEU A 86 -3.05 -5.82 -10.69
CA LEU A 86 -3.81 -6.50 -9.65
C LEU A 86 -4.16 -5.50 -8.53
N GLU A 87 -5.45 -5.33 -8.27
CA GLU A 87 -5.97 -4.53 -7.16
C GLU A 87 -7.15 -5.22 -6.48
N PHE A 88 -7.36 -4.91 -5.19
CA PHE A 88 -8.57 -5.31 -4.49
C PHE A 88 -9.68 -4.30 -4.77
N VAL A 89 -10.73 -4.74 -5.46
CA VAL A 89 -11.95 -3.97 -5.70
C VAL A 89 -13.08 -4.66 -4.95
N ASN A 90 -13.71 -3.97 -3.98
CA ASN A 90 -14.76 -4.51 -3.12
C ASN A 90 -14.34 -5.84 -2.44
N GLY A 91 -13.11 -5.91 -1.94
CA GLY A 91 -12.56 -7.12 -1.29
C GLY A 91 -12.19 -8.27 -2.23
N LYS A 92 -12.40 -8.11 -3.54
CA LYS A 92 -12.06 -9.11 -4.56
C LYS A 92 -10.84 -8.69 -5.35
N LEU A 93 -9.86 -9.59 -5.46
CA LEU A 93 -8.69 -9.39 -6.31
C LEU A 93 -9.11 -9.36 -7.78
N THR A 94 -8.83 -8.26 -8.46
CA THR A 94 -9.29 -7.97 -9.83
C THR A 94 -8.14 -7.38 -10.65
N LEU A 95 -8.11 -7.67 -11.95
CA LEU A 95 -7.25 -6.99 -12.90
C LEU A 95 -7.93 -5.69 -13.36
N VAL A 96 -7.25 -4.56 -13.15
CA VAL A 96 -7.74 -3.23 -13.52
C VAL A 96 -6.82 -2.64 -14.58
N SER A 97 -7.40 -2.22 -15.71
CA SER A 97 -6.68 -1.54 -16.78
C SER A 97 -6.00 -0.27 -16.25
N TRP A 98 -4.75 -0.06 -16.66
CA TRP A 98 -3.90 0.96 -16.07
C TRP A 98 -2.86 1.47 -17.06
N SER A 99 -2.59 2.78 -16.97
CA SER A 99 -1.50 3.45 -17.68
C SER A 99 -0.53 4.03 -16.65
N THR A 100 0.74 3.64 -16.71
CA THR A 100 1.74 4.15 -15.76
C THR A 100 2.17 5.58 -16.09
N SER A 101 2.81 6.28 -15.15
CA SER A 101 3.68 7.40 -15.52
C SER A 101 4.87 6.91 -16.37
N PRO A 102 5.63 7.79 -17.06
CA PRO A 102 6.81 7.39 -17.81
C PRO A 102 7.76 6.53 -16.98
N VAL A 103 8.18 5.41 -17.56
CA VAL A 103 9.12 4.47 -16.95
C VAL A 103 10.47 5.16 -16.79
N LYS A 104 11.05 5.05 -15.59
CA LYS A 104 12.39 5.57 -15.27
C LYS A 104 13.46 4.51 -15.43
N GLU A 105 13.15 3.28 -15.06
CA GLU A 105 14.11 2.17 -15.01
C GLU A 105 13.38 0.85 -15.25
N ILE A 106 14.06 -0.10 -15.91
CA ILE A 106 13.58 -1.46 -16.13
C ILE A 106 14.69 -2.41 -15.71
N GLN A 107 14.35 -3.41 -14.92
CA GLN A 107 15.20 -4.54 -14.58
C GLN A 107 14.53 -5.82 -15.05
N ASP A 108 15.19 -6.56 -15.94
CA ASP A 108 14.79 -7.90 -16.36
C ASP A 108 15.04 -8.89 -15.21
N MET A 109 14.03 -9.67 -14.84
CA MET A 109 14.09 -10.70 -13.80
C MET A 109 13.99 -12.11 -14.38
N GLY A 110 13.96 -12.25 -15.72
CA GLY A 110 13.77 -13.51 -16.43
C GLY A 110 12.29 -13.90 -16.57
N ASN A 111 12.03 -14.91 -17.41
CA ASN A 111 10.69 -15.47 -17.64
C ASN A 111 9.61 -14.44 -18.06
N ASN A 112 10.03 -13.43 -18.83
CA ASN A 112 9.19 -12.29 -19.24
C ASN A 112 8.64 -11.47 -18.05
N ILE A 113 9.33 -11.48 -16.90
CA ILE A 113 8.98 -10.66 -15.74
C ILE A 113 9.97 -9.49 -15.63
N TYR A 114 9.44 -8.28 -15.52
CA TYR A 114 10.22 -7.06 -15.42
C TYR A 114 9.86 -6.28 -14.17
N ARG A 115 10.87 -5.79 -13.45
CA ARG A 115 10.68 -4.75 -12.43
C ARG A 115 10.79 -3.39 -13.10
N VAL A 116 9.71 -2.62 -13.05
CA VAL A 116 9.54 -1.34 -13.74
C VAL A 116 9.39 -0.23 -12.71
N THR A 117 10.40 0.63 -12.59
CA THR A 117 10.36 1.80 -11.71
C THR A 117 9.75 2.98 -12.47
N THR A 118 8.78 3.66 -11.87
CA THR A 118 8.09 4.83 -12.44
C THR A 118 8.26 6.05 -11.52
N ARG A 119 7.46 7.12 -11.67
CA ARG A 119 7.63 8.36 -10.89
C ARG A 119 7.60 8.10 -9.37
N ASN A 120 6.57 7.40 -8.90
CA ASN A 120 6.28 7.17 -7.48
C ASN A 120 5.87 5.71 -7.18
N SER A 121 6.10 4.78 -8.10
CA SER A 121 5.60 3.40 -7.99
C SER A 121 6.53 2.42 -8.69
N VAL A 122 6.51 1.17 -8.24
CA VAL A 122 7.22 0.06 -8.87
C VAL A 122 6.18 -0.93 -9.37
N TYR A 123 6.38 -1.50 -10.55
CA TYR A 123 5.52 -2.54 -11.10
C TYR A 123 6.35 -3.79 -11.35
N ILE A 124 5.88 -4.94 -10.87
CA ILE A 124 6.35 -6.25 -11.28
C ILE A 124 5.43 -6.68 -12.43
N VAL A 125 5.92 -6.56 -13.65
CA VAL A 125 5.15 -6.74 -14.89
C VAL A 125 5.50 -8.08 -15.52
N GLN A 126 4.53 -9.00 -15.59
CA GLN A 126 4.60 -10.16 -16.47
C GLN A 126 4.21 -9.71 -17.89
N VAL A 127 5.04 -10.02 -18.89
CA VAL A 127 4.74 -9.77 -20.30
C VAL A 127 4.26 -11.07 -20.95
N GLY A 128 3.14 -11.02 -21.66
CA GLY A 128 2.50 -12.18 -22.31
C GLY A 128 1.24 -11.85 -23.11
#